data_AF-A0A840R7K4-F1
#
_entry.id   AF-A0A840R7K4-F1
#
_cell.length_a   1.000
_cell.length_b   1.000
_cell.length_c   1.000
_cell.angle_alpha   90.00
_cell.angle_beta   90.00
_cell.angle_gamma   90.00
#
_symmetry.space_group_name_H-M   'P 1'
#
loop_
_entity.id
_entity.type
_entity.pdbx_description
1 polymer ?
#
loop_
_entity_poly.entity_id
_entity_poly.type
_entity_poly.pdbx_seq_one_letter_code
_entity_poly.pdbx_strand_id
1 'polypeptide(L)'
;MLTQAQKEELRRFAEFIVEQQNWHLLPWSDALSGAYPLRPTAEEVEMEFDQLSQKAVRIMSGGSLAYEYDNIDDHARMILLESAKTFRLYSQQD
;
A
#
# COMPACT_ATOMS: atom_id res chain seq x y z
N MET A 1 6.19 14.93 -9.51
CA MET A 1 7.18 13.92 -9.05
C MET A 1 7.10 13.83 -7.53
N LEU A 2 7.23 12.62 -6.97
CA LEU A 2 7.24 12.39 -5.52
C LEU A 2 8.57 12.82 -4.90
N THR A 3 8.52 13.40 -3.70
CA THR A 3 9.70 13.72 -2.89
C THR A 3 10.33 12.45 -2.30
N GLN A 4 11.57 12.55 -1.81
CA GLN A 4 12.26 11.42 -1.20
C GLN A 4 11.52 10.88 0.04
N ALA A 5 11.01 11.77 0.90
CA ALA A 5 10.25 11.38 2.08
C ALA A 5 8.95 10.65 1.73
N GLN A 6 8.27 11.08 0.66
CA GLN A 6 7.08 10.39 0.14
C GLN A 6 7.42 8.99 -0.36
N LYS A 7 8.53 8.83 -1.10
CA LYS A 7 8.98 7.51 -1.57
C LYS A 7 9.31 6.56 -0.41
N GLU A 8 9.95 7.05 0.65
CA GLU A 8 10.26 6.26 1.84
C GLU A 8 9.02 5.88 2.64
N GLU A 9 8.00 6.73 2.68
CA GLU A 9 6.71 6.41 3.29
C GLU A 9 5.95 5.36 2.47
N LEU A 10 5.89 5.52 1.14
CA LEU A 10 5.27 4.53 0.25
C LEU A 10 5.97 3.17 0.30
N ARG A 11 7.30 3.12 0.39
CA ARG A 11 8.04 1.86 0.50
C ARG A 11 7.69 1.11 1.79
N ARG A 12 7.53 1.82 2.90
CA ARG A 12 7.08 1.23 4.17
C ARG A 12 5.65 0.69 4.09
N PHE A 13 4.76 1.36 3.36
CA PHE A 13 3.42 0.83 3.12
C PHE A 13 3.41 -0.39 2.21
N ALA A 14 4.23 -0.40 1.17
CA ALA A 14 4.38 -1.54 0.28
C ALA A 14 4.85 -2.78 1.06
N GLU A 15 5.87 -2.64 1.90
CA GLU A 15 6.34 -3.72 2.79
C GLU A 15 5.22 -4.24 3.69
N PHE A 16 4.48 -3.33 4.34
CA PHE A 16 3.37 -3.70 5.21
C PHE A 16 2.26 -4.45 4.47
N ILE A 17 1.84 -3.97 3.28
CA ILE A 17 0.77 -4.58 2.49
C ILE A 17 1.16 -6.00 2.06
N VAL A 18 2.36 -6.16 1.48
CA VAL A 18 2.84 -7.48 1.02
C VAL A 18 2.98 -8.44 2.19
N GLU A 19 3.48 -7.97 3.33
CA GLU A 19 3.55 -8.78 4.54
C GLU A 19 2.15 -9.26 4.94
N GLN A 20 1.15 -8.38 5.05
CA GLN A 20 -0.22 -8.75 5.41
C GLN A 20 -0.84 -9.76 4.42
N GLN A 21 -0.61 -9.60 3.12
CA GLN A 21 -1.12 -10.53 2.11
C GLN A 21 -0.50 -11.94 2.28
N ASN A 22 0.79 -12.01 2.59
CA ASN A 22 1.47 -13.29 2.83
C ASN A 22 0.94 -14.02 4.07
N TRP A 23 0.48 -13.31 5.09
CA TRP A 23 -0.18 -13.92 6.26
C TRP A 23 -1.49 -14.63 5.91
N HIS A 24 -2.27 -14.10 4.96
CA HIS A 24 -3.53 -14.69 4.54
C HIS A 24 -3.37 -15.98 3.71
N LEU A 25 -2.18 -16.18 3.12
CA LEU A 25 -1.90 -17.34 2.27
C LEU A 25 -1.49 -18.59 3.07
N LEU A 26 -1.22 -18.45 4.38
CA LEU A 26 -0.78 -19.58 5.19
C LEU A 26 -1.94 -20.43 5.72
N PRO A 27 -1.84 -21.77 5.61
CA PRO A 27 -2.71 -22.67 6.33
C PRO A 27 -2.64 -22.44 7.85
N TRP A 28 -3.77 -22.53 8.52
CA TRP A 28 -3.84 -22.40 9.99
C TRP A 28 -2.98 -23.44 10.75
N SER A 29 -2.74 -24.61 10.14
CA SER A 29 -1.83 -25.63 10.68
C SER A 29 -0.40 -25.12 10.82
N ASP A 30 0.03 -24.29 9.86
CA ASP A 30 1.40 -23.81 9.77
C ASP A 30 1.63 -22.73 10.83
N ALA A 31 0.65 -21.86 11.03
CA ALA A 31 0.65 -20.87 12.12
C ALA A 31 0.74 -21.54 13.51
N LEU A 32 0.00 -22.64 13.74
CA LEU A 32 0.07 -23.40 15.00
C LEU A 32 1.43 -24.09 15.21
N SER A 33 2.11 -24.45 14.13
CA SER A 33 3.45 -25.05 14.17
C SER A 33 4.59 -24.04 14.30
N GLY A 34 4.29 -22.73 14.31
CA GLY A 34 5.29 -21.66 14.34
C GLY A 34 5.98 -21.44 13.00
N ALA A 35 5.38 -21.90 11.89
CA ALA A 35 5.83 -21.57 10.55
C ALA A 35 5.27 -20.19 10.17
N TYR A 36 6.17 -19.23 10.01
CA TYR A 36 5.85 -17.85 9.67
C TYR A 36 5.94 -17.63 8.16
N PRO A 37 5.20 -16.65 7.60
CA PRO A 37 5.26 -16.38 6.17
C PRO A 37 6.67 -15.97 5.78
N LEU A 38 7.06 -16.31 4.56
CA LEU A 38 8.30 -15.79 4.00
C LEU A 38 8.23 -14.27 4.02
N ARG A 39 9.34 -13.64 4.44
CA ARG A 39 9.46 -12.19 4.39
C ARG A 39 9.17 -11.72 2.95
N PRO A 40 8.51 -10.55 2.78
CA PRO A 40 8.34 -9.94 1.47
C PRO A 40 9.67 -9.92 0.72
N THR A 41 9.64 -10.38 -0.53
CA THR A 41 10.78 -10.25 -1.42
C THR A 41 10.91 -8.81 -1.88
N ALA A 42 12.13 -8.40 -2.24
CA ALA A 42 12.36 -7.04 -2.75
C ALA A 42 11.55 -6.74 -4.02
N GLU A 43 11.28 -7.77 -4.83
CA GLU A 43 10.50 -7.66 -6.06
C GLU A 43 9.01 -7.40 -5.79
N GLU A 44 8.41 -8.14 -4.84
CA GLU A 44 7.01 -7.91 -4.44
C GLU A 44 6.83 -6.51 -3.85
N VAL A 45 7.77 -6.07 -3.01
CA VAL A 45 7.76 -4.73 -2.42
C VAL A 45 7.89 -3.65 -3.51
N GLU A 46 8.75 -3.84 -4.51
CA GLU A 46 8.91 -2.87 -5.59
C GLU A 46 7.65 -2.78 -6.47
N MET A 47 7.03 -3.92 -6.78
CA MET A 47 5.79 -3.96 -7.55
C MET A 47 4.66 -3.22 -6.82
N GLU A 48 4.49 -3.46 -5.51
CA GLU A 48 3.48 -2.78 -4.70
C GLU A 48 3.82 -1.29 -4.54
N PHE A 49 5.09 -0.94 -4.37
CA PHE A 49 5.56 0.45 -4.33
C PHE A 49 5.23 1.21 -5.63
N ASP A 50 5.42 0.58 -6.79
CA ASP A 50 5.10 1.17 -8.09
C ASP A 50 3.59 1.44 -8.23
N GLN A 51 2.75 0.49 -7.79
CA GLN A 51 1.30 0.66 -7.79
C GLN A 51 0.86 1.83 -6.90
N LEU A 52 1.37 1.87 -5.65
CA LEU A 52 1.10 2.96 -4.72
C LEU A 52 1.60 4.31 -5.25
N SER A 53 2.77 4.34 -5.88
CA SER A 53 3.35 5.54 -6.47
C SER A 53 2.49 6.09 -7.61
N GLN A 54 2.05 5.22 -8.53
CA GLN A 54 1.15 5.61 -9.62
C GLN A 54 -0.18 6.14 -9.07
N LYS A 55 -0.75 5.46 -8.09
CA LYS A 55 -2.00 5.84 -7.43
C LYS A 55 -1.89 7.20 -6.74
N ALA A 56 -0.86 7.38 -5.91
CA ALA A 56 -0.62 8.62 -5.19
C ALA A 56 -0.39 9.81 -6.15
N VAL A 57 0.41 9.64 -7.20
CA VAL A 57 0.64 10.68 -8.21
C VAL A 57 -0.66 11.06 -8.93
N ARG A 58 -1.45 10.07 -9.35
CA ARG A 58 -2.74 10.26 -10.01
C ARG A 58 -3.69 11.08 -9.14
N ILE A 59 -3.84 10.70 -7.88
CA ILE A 59 -4.73 11.39 -6.92
C ILE A 59 -4.25 12.81 -6.65
N MET A 60 -2.95 13.01 -6.38
CA MET A 60 -2.37 14.33 -6.16
C MET A 60 -2.52 15.26 -7.37
N SER A 61 -2.66 14.71 -8.58
CA SER A 61 -2.92 15.48 -9.80
C SER A 61 -4.40 15.78 -10.05
N GLY A 62 -5.29 15.48 -9.11
CA GLY A 62 -6.74 15.70 -9.23
C GLY A 62 -7.48 14.57 -9.94
N GLY A 63 -6.87 13.38 -10.05
CA GLY A 63 -7.52 12.20 -10.62
C GLY A 63 -8.67 11.67 -9.77
N SER A 64 -9.66 11.05 -10.41
CA SER A 64 -10.88 10.55 -9.75
C SER A 64 -10.61 9.42 -8.74
N LEU A 65 -11.26 9.45 -7.58
CA LEU A 65 -11.21 8.38 -6.57
C LEU A 65 -12.23 7.26 -6.81
N ALA A 66 -13.06 7.34 -7.85
CA ALA A 66 -14.19 6.43 -8.03
C ALA A 66 -13.81 4.94 -7.99
N TYR A 67 -12.66 4.58 -8.57
CA TYR A 67 -12.20 3.20 -8.68
C TYR A 67 -11.39 2.72 -7.46
N GLU A 68 -11.10 3.61 -6.51
CA GLU A 68 -10.22 3.30 -5.37
C GLU A 68 -10.93 2.54 -4.25
N TYR A 69 -12.24 2.34 -4.39
CA TYR A 69 -13.11 1.67 -3.42
C TYR A 69 -13.82 0.46 -4.02
N ASP A 70 -13.44 0.03 -5.23
CA ASP A 70 -14.08 -1.07 -5.95
C ASP A 70 -13.77 -2.44 -5.33
N ASN A 71 -12.67 -2.56 -4.59
CA ASN A 71 -12.31 -3.77 -3.85
C ASN A 71 -11.64 -3.45 -2.50
N ILE A 72 -11.60 -4.46 -1.63
CA ILE A 72 -11.10 -4.30 -0.25
C ILE A 72 -9.62 -3.98 -0.19
N ASP A 73 -8.82 -4.48 -1.14
CA ASP A 73 -7.38 -4.26 -1.15
C ASP A 73 -7.04 -2.82 -1.56
N ASP A 74 -7.72 -2.28 -2.57
CA ASP A 74 -7.61 -0.87 -2.95
C ASP A 74 -8.11 0.06 -1.85
N HIS A 75 -9.21 -0.31 -1.17
CA HIS A 75 -9.67 0.45 -0.02
C HIS A 75 -8.63 0.50 1.11
N ALA A 76 -7.98 -0.62 1.42
CA ALA A 76 -6.92 -0.67 2.43
C ALA A 76 -5.69 0.17 2.02
N ARG A 77 -5.31 0.14 0.73
CA ARG A 77 -4.26 1.01 0.19
C ARG A 77 -4.60 2.48 0.36
N MET A 78 -5.84 2.87 0.09
CA MET A 78 -6.30 4.24 0.29
C MET A 78 -6.23 4.67 1.74
N ILE A 79 -6.65 3.83 2.70
CA ILE A 79 -6.52 4.13 4.14
C ILE A 79 -5.06 4.41 4.50
N LEU A 80 -4.13 3.59 4.02
CA LEU A 80 -2.70 3.78 4.28
C LEU A 80 -2.19 5.09 3.66
N LEU A 81 -2.54 5.35 2.40
CA LEU A 81 -2.19 6.58 1.70
C LEU A 81 -2.78 7.83 2.38
N GLU A 82 -3.98 7.75 2.95
CA GLU A 82 -4.61 8.82 3.73
C GLU A 82 -3.93 9.05 5.08
N SER A 83 -3.43 7.97 5.70
CA SER A 83 -2.68 8.04 6.97
C SER A 83 -1.27 8.60 6.80
N ALA A 84 -0.81 8.71 5.55
CA ALA A 84 0.53 9.12 5.19
C ALA A 84 0.78 10.58 5.59
N LYS A 85 1.84 10.82 6.36
CA LYS A 85 2.13 12.16 6.91
C LYS A 85 2.60 13.13 5.83
N THR A 86 3.17 12.60 4.76
CA THR A 86 3.77 13.38 3.67
C THR A 86 2.82 13.65 2.51
N PHE A 87 1.60 13.12 2.58
CA PHE A 87 0.57 13.33 1.58
C PHE A 87 -0.59 14.12 2.20
N ARG A 88 -1.14 15.08 1.44
CA ARG A 88 -2.47 15.64 1.69
C ARG A 88 -3.33 15.28 0.50
N LEU A 89 -3.93 14.09 0.53
CA LEU A 89 -4.69 13.58 -0.62
C LEU A 89 -6.05 14.27 -0.80
N TYR A 90 -6.59 14.88 0.26
CA TYR A 90 -7.90 15.56 0.23
C TYR A 90 -7.87 17.09 0.27
N SER A 91 -6.73 17.75 0.10
CA SER A 91 -6.67 19.22 0.22
C SER A 91 -7.22 20.01 -0.97
N GLN A 92 -8.11 19.44 -1.79
CA GLN A 92 -8.79 20.14 -2.90
C GLN A 92 -10.29 19.82 -2.95
N GLN A 93 -10.94 19.82 -1.80
CA GLN A 93 -12.39 20.07 -1.73
C GLN A 93 -12.60 21.34 -0.90
N ASP A 94 -12.37 22.49 -1.55
CA ASP A 94 -13.04 23.75 -1.21
C ASP A 94 -14.32 23.87 -2.03
#